data_AF-A0A7S1WS21-F1
#
_entry.id   AF-A0A7S1WS21-F1
#
_cell.length_a   1.000
_cell.length_b   1.000
_cell.length_c   1.000
_cell.angle_alpha   90.00
_cell.angle_beta   90.00
_cell.angle_gamma   90.00
#
_symmetry.space_group_name_H-M   'P 1'
#
loop_
_entity.id
_entity.type
_entity.pdbx_description
1 polymer ?
#
loop_
_entity_poly.entity_id
_entity_poly.type
_entity_poly.pdbx_seq_one_letter_code
_entity_poly.pdbx_strand_id
1 'polypeptide(L)'
;EKQMPAKHEYVERCPLTRRQQVLYEEFMQLRDTQQKLRTGDYLGMMGVLMQLRKVCNHPELFEPRRAASPYAMQPLKLVLPGLVFIGLWQAVGGKRRGEPGFCSMLLPLLSLWRHEVEQVAACKGSMMYMRMSRGRQRGLHE
;
A
#
# COMPACT_ATOMS: atom_id res chain seq x y z
N GLU A 1 -37.55 -47.76 11.13
CA GLU A 1 -36.13 -47.31 11.05
C GLU A 1 -35.15 -48.33 10.43
N LYS A 2 -35.57 -49.51 9.94
CA LYS A 2 -34.66 -50.57 9.44
C LYS A 2 -34.09 -50.39 8.02
N GLN A 3 -34.36 -49.26 7.35
CA GLN A 3 -33.96 -49.03 5.95
C GLN A 3 -32.85 -47.98 5.78
N MET A 4 -32.41 -47.30 6.84
CA MET A 4 -31.33 -46.30 6.71
C MET A 4 -29.94 -46.95 6.82
N PRO A 5 -28.99 -46.59 5.94
CA PRO A 5 -27.61 -47.06 6.03
C PRO A 5 -26.91 -46.50 7.28
N ALA A 6 -25.86 -47.20 7.74
CA ALA A 6 -25.11 -46.81 8.92
C ALA A 6 -24.35 -45.48 8.71
N LYS A 7 -24.48 -44.55 9.65
CA LYS A 7 -23.74 -43.28 9.66
C LYS A 7 -22.33 -43.54 10.19
N HIS A 8 -21.32 -43.16 9.42
CA HIS A 8 -19.93 -43.15 9.86
C HIS A 8 -19.46 -41.70 10.05
N GLU A 9 -18.79 -41.42 11.16
CA GLU A 9 -18.20 -40.11 11.45
C GLU A 9 -16.67 -40.23 11.38
N TYR A 10 -16.06 -39.37 10.57
CA TYR A 10 -14.60 -39.29 10.43
C TYR A 10 -14.12 -37.97 11.03
N VAL A 11 -13.07 -38.02 11.84
CA VAL A 11 -12.45 -36.83 12.43
C VAL A 11 -11.08 -36.62 11.79
N GLU A 12 -10.99 -35.66 10.89
CA GLU A 12 -9.74 -35.25 10.26
C GLU A 12 -9.17 -34.01 10.96
N ARG A 13 -7.88 -34.05 11.31
CA ARG A 13 -7.19 -32.94 11.98
C ARG A 13 -6.47 -32.09 10.94
N CYS A 14 -6.86 -30.83 10.81
CA CYS A 14 -6.22 -29.88 9.90
C CYS A 14 -5.26 -28.94 10.66
N PRO A 15 -3.99 -28.80 10.23
CA PRO A 15 -3.09 -27.80 10.81
C PRO A 15 -3.49 -26.38 10.36
N LEU A 16 -3.14 -25.38 11.18
CA LEU A 16 -3.28 -23.98 10.81
C LEU A 16 -2.25 -23.60 9.73
N THR A 17 -2.66 -22.75 8.79
CA THR A 17 -1.75 -22.17 7.80
C THR A 17 -0.82 -21.13 8.44
N ARG A 18 0.34 -20.86 7.81
CA ARG A 18 1.30 -19.85 8.31
C ARG A 18 0.68 -18.48 8.55
N ARG A 19 -0.21 -18.03 7.66
CA ARG A 19 -0.92 -16.75 7.82
C ARG A 19 -1.85 -16.77 9.04
N GLN A 20 -2.58 -17.87 9.25
CA GLN A 20 -3.45 -18.01 10.42
C GLN A 20 -2.67 -18.04 11.72
N GLN A 21 -1.50 -18.69 11.75
CA GLN A 21 -0.62 -18.70 12.91
C GLN A 21 -0.17 -17.29 13.29
N VAL A 22 0.31 -16.51 12.30
CA VAL A 22 0.73 -15.11 12.53
C VAL A 22 -0.43 -14.27 13.05
N LEU A 23 -1.60 -14.31 12.40
CA LEU A 23 -2.78 -13.55 12.84
C LEU A 23 -3.27 -13.98 14.23
N TYR A 24 -3.19 -15.28 14.54
CA TYR A 24 -3.54 -15.82 15.84
C TYR A 24 -2.60 -15.30 16.93
N GLU A 25 -1.29 -15.36 16.69
CA GLU A 25 -0.26 -14.88 17.62
C GLU A 25 -0.37 -13.38 17.85
N GLU A 26 -0.49 -12.58 16.78
CA GLU A 26 -0.68 -11.13 16.87
C GLU A 26 -1.91 -10.77 17.68
N PHE A 27 -3.03 -11.46 17.45
CA PHE A 27 -4.27 -11.24 18.19
C PHE A 27 -4.13 -11.59 19.69
N MET A 28 -3.42 -12.67 20.03
CA MET A 28 -3.12 -13.05 21.41
C MET A 28 -2.09 -12.14 22.09
N GLN A 29 -1.28 -11.44 21.31
CA GLN A 29 -0.32 -10.45 21.79
C GLN A 29 -0.94 -9.06 22.03
N LEU A 30 -2.15 -8.80 21.51
CA LEU A 30 -2.86 -7.54 21.78
C LEU A 30 -3.09 -7.35 23.29
N ARG A 31 -2.74 -6.17 23.79
CA ARG A 31 -2.89 -5.81 25.21
C ARG A 31 -4.34 -5.96 25.70
N ASP A 32 -5.30 -5.53 24.88
CA ASP A 32 -6.73 -5.62 25.20
C ASP A 32 -7.20 -7.07 25.34
N THR A 33 -6.74 -7.96 24.45
CA THR A 33 -7.03 -9.40 24.52
C THR A 33 -6.45 -9.99 25.80
N GLN A 34 -5.19 -9.69 26.11
CA GLN A 34 -4.54 -10.17 27.33
C GLN A 34 -5.21 -9.65 28.59
N GLN A 35 -5.65 -8.39 28.60
CA GLN A 35 -6.36 -7.81 29.72
C GLN A 35 -7.70 -8.52 29.94
N LYS A 36 -8.50 -8.72 28.88
CA LYS A 36 -9.77 -9.46 28.95
C LYS A 36 -9.59 -10.88 29.50
N LEU A 37 -8.51 -11.56 29.10
CA LEU A 37 -8.16 -12.89 29.60
C LEU A 37 -7.69 -12.86 31.06
N ARG A 38 -6.93 -11.85 31.48
CA ARG A 38 -6.43 -11.71 32.86
C ARG A 38 -7.52 -11.30 33.85
N THR A 39 -8.41 -10.41 33.44
CA THR A 39 -9.54 -9.96 34.26
C THR A 39 -10.54 -11.09 34.50
N GLY A 40 -10.60 -12.08 33.60
CA GLY A 40 -11.49 -13.25 33.75
C GLY A 40 -12.96 -12.94 33.53
N ASP A 41 -13.29 -11.81 32.88
CA ASP A 41 -14.66 -11.46 32.54
C ASP A 41 -15.19 -12.39 31.44
N TYR A 42 -16.30 -13.09 31.72
CA TYR A 42 -16.91 -14.05 30.80
C TYR A 42 -17.32 -13.42 29.47
N LEU A 43 -17.83 -12.19 29.49
CA LEU A 43 -18.24 -11.48 28.26
C LEU A 43 -17.01 -11.13 27.42
N GLY A 44 -15.95 -10.64 28.06
CA GLY A 44 -14.64 -10.41 27.43
C GLY A 44 -14.04 -11.67 26.82
N MET A 45 -14.04 -12.79 27.55
CA MET A 45 -13.52 -14.07 27.06
C MET A 45 -14.35 -14.62 25.89
N MET A 46 -15.68 -14.48 25.94
CA MET A 46 -16.55 -14.89 24.83
C MET A 46 -16.22 -14.12 23.55
N GLY A 47 -16.00 -12.81 23.65
CA GLY A 47 -15.59 -11.98 22.52
C GLY A 47 -14.28 -12.45 21.88
N VAL A 48 -13.30 -12.81 22.71
CA VAL A 48 -12.00 -13.36 22.27
C VAL A 48 -12.18 -14.69 21.53
N LEU A 49 -12.97 -15.62 22.08
CA LEU A 49 -13.24 -16.92 21.44
C LEU A 49 -13.95 -16.77 20.10
N MET A 50 -14.89 -15.82 19.98
CA MET A 50 -15.56 -15.55 18.71
C MET A 50 -14.58 -15.06 17.64
N GLN A 51 -13.59 -14.24 18.00
CA GLN A 51 -12.57 -13.78 17.06
C GLN A 51 -11.62 -14.91 16.65
N LEU A 52 -11.18 -15.75 17.58
CA LEU A 52 -10.33 -16.91 17.26
C LEU A 52 -11.02 -17.89 16.30
N ARG A 53 -12.32 -18.14 16.48
CA ARG A 53 -13.11 -18.95 15.55
C ARG A 53 -13.12 -18.36 14.13
N LYS A 54 -13.19 -17.04 13.99
CA LYS A 54 -13.12 -16.36 12.69
C LYS A 54 -11.76 -16.59 12.02
N VAL A 55 -10.66 -16.47 12.77
CA VAL A 55 -9.30 -16.68 12.24
C VAL A 55 -9.12 -18.12 11.72
N CYS A 56 -9.61 -19.12 12.46
CA CYS A 56 -9.50 -20.52 12.07
C CYS A 56 -10.35 -20.88 10.84
N ASN A 57 -11.57 -20.35 10.75
CA ASN A 57 -12.50 -20.70 9.68
C ASN A 57 -12.22 -19.90 8.39
N HIS A 58 -12.09 -18.58 8.50
CA HIS A 58 -11.92 -17.67 7.36
C HIS A 58 -11.07 -16.45 7.76
N PRO A 59 -9.73 -16.50 7.60
CA PRO A 59 -8.85 -15.41 8.03
C PRO A 59 -9.09 -14.09 7.28
N GLU A 60 -9.72 -14.14 6.10
CA GLU A 60 -10.05 -12.96 5.30
C GLU A 60 -11.14 -12.08 5.93
N LEU A 61 -12.03 -12.68 6.74
CA LEU A 61 -13.04 -11.92 7.50
C LEU A 61 -12.46 -11.22 8.72
N PHE A 62 -11.27 -11.62 9.17
CA PHE A 62 -10.57 -11.00 10.29
C PHE A 62 -9.67 -9.86 9.81
N GLU A 63 -8.77 -10.16 8.86
CA GLU A 63 -8.00 -9.13 8.18
C GLU A 63 -7.92 -9.45 6.68
N PRO A 64 -8.57 -8.64 5.82
CA PRO A 64 -8.56 -8.87 4.39
C PRO A 64 -7.14 -8.75 3.86
N ARG A 65 -6.80 -9.56 2.85
CA ARG A 65 -5.52 -9.43 2.16
C ARG A 65 -5.48 -8.06 1.48
N ARG A 66 -4.56 -7.19 1.91
CA ARG A 66 -4.35 -5.90 1.25
C ARG A 66 -3.89 -6.15 -0.18
N ALA A 67 -4.52 -5.47 -1.13
CA ALA A 67 -4.06 -5.49 -2.51
C ALA A 67 -2.66 -4.86 -2.58
N ALA A 68 -1.72 -5.55 -3.21
CA ALA A 68 -0.40 -5.00 -3.44
C ALA A 68 -0.50 -3.96 -4.56
N SER A 69 -0.34 -2.69 -4.21
CA SER A 69 -0.19 -1.59 -5.17
C SER A 69 1.24 -1.05 -5.09
N PRO A 70 1.86 -0.64 -6.21
CA PRO A 70 3.16 0.01 -6.17
C PRO A 70 3.10 1.28 -5.30
N TYR A 71 4.15 1.52 -4.52
CA TYR A 71 4.25 2.71 -3.69
C TYR A 71 4.55 3.94 -4.56
N ALA A 72 3.63 4.90 -4.61
CA ALA A 72 3.82 6.15 -5.33
C ALA A 72 4.46 7.19 -4.41
N MET A 73 5.67 7.63 -4.75
CA MET A 73 6.36 8.73 -4.08
C MET A 73 6.26 10.01 -4.91
N GLN A 74 6.24 11.17 -4.23
CA GLN A 74 6.33 12.45 -4.92
C GLN A 74 7.73 12.61 -5.54
N PRO A 75 7.84 13.23 -6.72
CA PRO A 75 9.15 13.50 -7.32
C PRO A 75 9.95 14.46 -6.43
N LEU A 76 11.26 14.22 -6.33
CA LEU A 76 12.15 15.08 -5.57
C LEU A 76 12.29 16.43 -6.27
N LYS A 77 11.84 17.50 -5.60
CA LYS A 77 12.02 18.88 -6.09
C LYS A 77 13.42 19.37 -5.71
N LEU A 78 14.33 19.38 -6.67
CA LEU A 78 15.67 19.97 -6.51
C LEU A 78 15.62 21.44 -6.92
N VAL A 79 15.86 22.35 -5.97
CA VAL A 79 16.03 23.78 -6.26
C VAL A 79 17.52 24.08 -6.30
N LEU A 80 18.07 24.24 -7.50
CA LEU A 80 19.49 24.59 -7.71
C LEU A 80 19.60 26.11 -7.97
N PRO A 81 20.46 26.84 -7.23
CA PRO A 81 20.74 28.24 -7.54
C PRO A 81 21.28 28.39 -8.97
N GLY A 82 20.79 29.39 -9.70
CA GLY A 82 21.16 29.60 -11.11
C GLY A 82 22.68 29.73 -11.34
N LEU A 83 23.41 30.31 -10.39
CA LEU A 83 24.87 30.41 -10.44
C LEU A 83 25.57 29.04 -10.40
N VAL A 84 25.04 28.08 -9.63
CA VAL A 84 25.57 26.71 -9.56
C VAL A 84 25.27 25.98 -10.86
N PHE A 85 24.07 26.17 -11.41
CA PHE A 85 23.69 25.60 -12.71
C PHE A 85 24.57 26.14 -13.86
N ILE A 86 24.79 27.46 -13.90
CA ILE A 86 25.67 28.11 -14.88
C ILE A 86 27.14 27.73 -14.66
N GLY A 87 27.59 27.61 -13.41
CA GLY A 87 28.94 27.16 -13.08
C GLY A 87 29.20 25.72 -13.54
N LEU A 88 28.26 24.80 -13.28
CA LEU A 88 28.30 23.43 -13.80
C LEU A 88 28.25 23.40 -15.34
N TRP A 89 27.42 24.25 -15.93
CA TRP A 89 27.33 24.41 -17.39
C TRP A 89 28.67 24.85 -18.00
N GLN A 90 29.36 25.83 -17.39
CA GLN A 90 30.65 26.31 -17.88
C GLN A 90 31.81 25.35 -17.60
N ALA A 91 31.66 24.47 -16.61
CA ALA A 91 32.64 23.45 -16.27
C ALA A 91 32.56 22.21 -17.18
N VAL A 92 31.35 21.83 -17.63
CA VAL A 92 31.09 20.62 -18.43
C VAL A 92 30.83 20.95 -19.91
N GLY A 93 30.24 22.10 -20.19
CA GLY A 93 29.96 22.60 -21.53
C GLY A 93 31.16 23.34 -22.12
N GLY A 94 31.56 22.95 -23.33
CA GLY A 94 32.61 23.64 -24.08
C GLY A 94 32.31 25.15 -24.20
N LYS A 95 33.34 25.99 -24.20
CA LYS A 95 33.18 27.46 -24.15
C LYS A 95 32.95 28.08 -25.53
N ARG A 96 33.18 27.32 -26.63
CA ARG A 96 33.08 27.83 -28.01
C ARG A 96 32.28 26.90 -28.94
N ARG A 97 31.57 27.50 -29.92
CA ARG A 97 30.91 26.75 -31.02
C ARG A 97 31.95 25.89 -31.73
N GLY A 98 31.74 24.57 -31.75
CA GLY A 98 32.61 23.59 -32.41
C GLY A 98 33.39 22.65 -31.48
N GLU A 99 33.38 22.88 -30.16
CA GLU A 99 33.97 21.94 -29.20
C GLU A 99 33.03 20.74 -28.94
N PRO A 100 33.55 19.51 -28.77
CA PRO A 100 32.74 18.29 -28.61
C PRO A 100 31.82 18.33 -27.37
N GLY A 101 32.11 19.21 -26.40
CA GLY A 101 31.28 19.48 -25.23
C GLY A 101 30.31 20.66 -25.36
N PHE A 102 30.31 21.42 -26.45
CA PHE A 102 29.47 22.63 -26.59
C PHE A 102 27.98 22.30 -26.68
N CYS A 103 27.64 21.20 -27.36
CA CYS A 103 26.26 20.71 -27.53
C CYS A 103 25.93 19.50 -26.64
N SER A 104 26.84 19.06 -25.76
CA SER A 104 26.66 17.83 -24.97
C SER A 104 25.42 17.87 -24.07
N MET A 105 24.97 19.08 -23.69
CA MET A 105 23.81 19.29 -22.82
C MET A 105 22.59 19.89 -23.54
N LEU A 106 22.63 20.09 -24.87
CA LEU A 106 21.46 20.53 -25.66
C LEU A 106 20.37 19.44 -25.68
N LEU A 107 20.78 18.18 -25.75
CA LEU A 107 19.90 17.01 -25.65
C LEU A 107 19.30 16.86 -24.23
N PRO A 108 20.08 16.93 -23.14
CA PRO A 108 19.58 17.04 -21.77
C PRO A 108 18.59 18.18 -21.54
N LEU A 109 18.86 19.39 -22.03
CA LEU A 109 17.93 20.53 -21.91
C LEU A 109 16.64 20.32 -22.71
N LEU A 110 16.72 19.77 -23.92
CA LEU A 110 15.55 19.40 -24.71
C LEU A 110 14.76 18.26 -24.06
N SER A 111 15.44 17.29 -23.43
CA SER A 111 14.79 16.22 -22.67
C SER A 111 14.15 16.72 -21.37
N LEU A 112 14.78 17.68 -20.68
CA LEU A 112 14.23 18.32 -19.49
C LEU A 112 13.01 19.17 -19.84
N TRP A 113 13.08 19.93 -20.94
CA TRP A 113 11.96 20.69 -21.47
C TRP A 113 10.82 19.77 -21.93
N ARG A 114 11.12 18.67 -22.62
CA ARG A 114 10.13 17.66 -22.99
C ARG A 114 9.50 17.01 -21.74
N HIS A 115 10.29 16.72 -20.71
CA HIS A 115 9.80 16.15 -19.46
C HIS A 115 8.92 17.13 -18.69
N GLU A 116 9.28 18.42 -18.62
CA GLU A 116 8.44 19.49 -18.07
C GLU A 116 7.11 19.63 -18.85
N VAL A 117 7.14 19.56 -20.19
CA VAL A 117 5.93 19.58 -21.02
C VAL A 117 5.04 18.35 -20.76
N GLU A 118 5.63 17.15 -20.62
CA GLU A 118 4.92 15.92 -20.26
C GLU A 118 4.33 15.98 -18.84
N GLN A 119 5.02 16.60 -17.87
CA GLN A 119 4.52 16.83 -16.51
C GLN A 119 3.35 17.83 -16.48
N VAL A 120 3.39 18.89 -17.28
CA VAL A 120 2.27 19.82 -17.44
C VAL A 120 1.05 19.14 -18.09
N ALA A 121 1.28 18.22 -19.05
CA ALA A 121 0.22 17.38 -19.62
C ALA A 121 -0.35 16.38 -18.60
N ALA A 122 0.49 15.75 -17.79
CA ALA A 122 0.09 14.79 -16.75
C ALA A 122 -0.67 15.47 -15.59
N CYS A 123 -0.29 16.68 -15.18
CA CYS A 123 -1.02 17.48 -14.18
C CYS A 123 -2.44 17.83 -14.61
N LYS A 124 -2.68 18.06 -15.92
CA LYS A 124 -4.04 18.22 -16.46
C LYS A 124 -4.85 16.92 -16.35
N GLY A 125 -4.22 15.75 -16.55
CA GLY A 125 -4.85 14.44 -16.36
C GLY A 125 -5.17 14.13 -14.89
N SER A 126 -4.24 14.41 -13.98
CA SER A 126 -4.40 14.14 -12.54
C SER A 126 -5.47 15.03 -11.88
N MET A 127 -5.68 16.26 -12.39
CA MET A 127 -6.76 17.13 -11.93
C MET A 127 -8.15 16.64 -12.39
N MET A 128 -8.22 15.87 -13.49
CA MET A 128 -9.46 15.20 -13.92
C MET A 128 -9.79 13.98 -13.04
N TYR A 129 -8.80 13.15 -12.69
CA TYR A 129 -9.01 11.99 -11.81
C TYR A 129 -9.38 12.38 -10.38
N MET A 130 -8.83 13.48 -9.85
CA MET A 130 -9.22 13.98 -8.51
C MET A 130 -10.61 14.64 -8.50
N ARG A 131 -11.11 15.12 -9.65
CA ARG A 131 -12.47 15.68 -9.78
C ARG A 131 -13.54 14.59 -9.92
N MET A 132 -13.20 13.40 -10.43
CA MET A 132 -14.14 12.26 -10.48
C MET A 132 -14.31 11.55 -9.12
N SER A 133 -13.31 11.59 -8.23
CA SER A 133 -13.42 10.97 -6.88
C SER A 133 -14.16 11.82 -5.83
N ARG A 134 -14.45 13.10 -6.09
CA ARG A 134 -15.25 13.96 -5.18
C ARG A 134 -16.75 14.00 -5.53
N GLY A 135 -17.23 13.01 -6.27
CA GLY A 135 -18.61 12.95 -6.79
C GLY A 135 -19.42 11.73 -6.33
N ARG A 136 -19.08 11.01 -5.25
CA ARG A 136 -19.97 9.95 -4.75
C ARG A 136 -19.70 9.47 -3.30
N GLN A 137 -19.61 10.35 -2.32
CA GLN A 137 -19.78 9.97 -0.91
C GLN A 137 -20.38 11.14 -0.11
N ARG A 138 -21.70 11.36 -0.24
CA ARG A 138 -22.52 11.97 0.82
C ARG A 138 -23.76 11.12 0.97
N GLY A 139 -23.84 10.45 2.10
CA GLY A 139 -24.92 9.56 2.49
C GLY A 139 -24.39 8.59 3.53
N LEU A 140 -24.25 9.07 4.78
CA LEU A 140 -24.67 8.38 6.00
C LEU A 140 -24.16 9.19 7.22
N HIS A 141 -25.10 9.82 7.90
CA HIS A 141 -25.11 9.98 9.36
C HIS A 141 -26.59 10.11 9.75
N GLU A 142 -27.19 8.96 10.07
CA GLU A 142 -28.17 8.86 11.16
C GLU A 142 -27.40 8.47 12.42
#